data_AF-A0A8S3W7R1-F1
#
_entry.id   AF-A0A8S3W7R1-F1
#
_cell.length_a   1.000
_cell.length_b   1.000
_cell.length_c   1.000
_cell.angle_alpha   90.00
_cell.angle_beta   90.00
_cell.angle_gamma   90.00
#
_symmetry.space_group_name_H-M   'P 1'
#
loop_
_entity.id
_entity.type
_entity.pdbx_description
1 polymer ?
#
loop_
_entity_poly.entity_id
_entity_poly.type
_entity_poly.pdbx_seq_one_letter_code
_entity_poly.pdbx_strand_id
1 'polypeptide(L)'
;MTTITQSTIHQKRNTYKNLLKLFKEGFCETNMSFPDRAQRKTCWDSRDRYWECLDSHNIKDSSRIPKECTEIRKIFEKSCPPKWVTHFDRKRDYDLFKEKMQKEGFEPIKETQ
;
A
#
# COMPACT_ATOMS: atom_id res chain seq x y z
N MET A 1 -31.76 -16.35 -45.32
CA MET A 1 -31.27 -17.32 -44.32
C MET A 1 -29.77 -17.50 -44.52
N THR A 2 -28.95 -16.65 -43.89
CA THR A 2 -27.49 -16.72 -44.06
C THR A 2 -26.94 -17.90 -43.26
N THR A 3 -26.52 -18.94 -43.98
CA THR A 3 -25.91 -20.15 -43.42
C THR A 3 -24.50 -19.81 -42.94
N ILE A 4 -24.33 -19.70 -41.62
CA ILE A 4 -23.02 -19.48 -41.00
C ILE A 4 -22.21 -20.76 -41.18
N THR A 5 -21.18 -20.70 -42.04
CA THR A 5 -20.29 -21.83 -42.35
C THR A 5 -19.46 -22.23 -41.12
N GLN A 6 -19.20 -23.53 -40.95
CA GLN A 6 -18.43 -24.09 -39.83
C GLN A 6 -17.03 -23.46 -39.69
N SER A 7 -16.43 -23.00 -40.78
CA SER A 7 -15.16 -22.27 -40.80
C SER A 7 -15.24 -20.93 -40.02
N THR A 8 -16.37 -20.23 -40.10
CA THR A 8 -16.62 -18.97 -39.37
C THR A 8 -16.73 -19.20 -37.85
N ILE A 9 -17.31 -20.34 -37.43
CA ILE A 9 -17.39 -20.74 -36.02
C ILE A 9 -16.02 -21.13 -35.48
N HIS A 10 -15.21 -21.83 -36.28
CA HIS A 10 -13.86 -22.23 -35.91
C HIS A 10 -12.92 -21.02 -35.77
N GLN A 11 -13.04 -20.04 -36.67
CA GLN A 11 -12.27 -18.80 -36.62
C GLN A 11 -12.63 -17.95 -35.39
N LYS A 12 -13.92 -17.85 -35.03
CA LYS A 12 -14.35 -17.20 -33.78
C LYS A 12 -13.85 -17.93 -32.52
N ARG A 13 -13.90 -19.27 -32.46
CA ARG A 13 -13.35 -20.02 -31.31
C ARG A 13 -11.85 -19.80 -31.14
N ASN A 14 -11.11 -19.60 -32.23
CA ASN A 14 -9.67 -19.32 -32.18
C ASN A 14 -9.35 -17.90 -31.68
N THR A 15 -10.15 -16.90 -32.06
CA THR A 15 -9.96 -15.53 -31.56
C THR A 15 -10.29 -15.41 -30.07
N TYR A 16 -11.36 -16.05 -29.58
CA TYR A 16 -11.67 -16.06 -28.13
C TYR A 16 -10.62 -16.81 -27.31
N LYS A 17 -10.06 -17.91 -27.83
CA LYS A 17 -8.96 -18.63 -27.18
C LYS A 17 -7.68 -17.79 -27.10
N ASN A 18 -7.36 -17.02 -28.15
CA ASN A 18 -6.23 -16.09 -28.13
C ASN A 18 -6.46 -14.88 -27.23
N LEU A 19 -7.68 -14.33 -27.18
CA LEU A 19 -8.03 -13.24 -26.26
C LEU A 19 -7.93 -13.67 -24.79
N LEU A 20 -8.36 -14.90 -24.48
CA LEU A 20 -8.25 -15.48 -23.13
C LEU A 20 -6.79 -15.74 -22.74
N LYS A 21 -5.93 -16.09 -23.72
CA LYS A 21 -4.48 -16.27 -23.52
C LYS A 21 -3.80 -14.92 -23.20
N LEU A 22 -4.13 -13.86 -23.94
CA LEU A 22 -3.65 -12.50 -23.68
C LEU A 22 -4.15 -11.93 -22.34
N PHE A 23 -5.36 -12.28 -21.90
CA PHE A 23 -5.87 -11.87 -20.59
C PHE A 23 -5.21 -12.64 -19.42
N LYS A 24 -4.82 -13.90 -19.66
CA LYS A 24 -4.07 -14.73 -18.68
C LYS A 24 -2.62 -14.26 -18.50
N GLU A 25 -2.03 -13.71 -19.55
CA GLU A 25 -0.68 -13.12 -19.56
C GLU A 25 -0.68 -11.65 -19.08
N GLY A 26 -1.86 -11.07 -18.80
CA GLY A 26 -2.04 -9.71 -18.29
C GLY A 26 -2.41 -9.63 -16.80
N PHE A 27 -2.35 -10.73 -16.05
CA PHE A 27 -2.70 -10.77 -14.63
C PHE A 27 -1.44 -10.88 -13.76
N CYS A 28 -0.94 -9.73 -13.32
CA CYS A 28 0.03 -9.56 -12.24
C CYS A 28 1.31 -10.42 -12.35
N GLU A 29 2.07 -10.27 -13.43
CA GLU A 29 3.53 -10.38 -13.31
C GLU A 29 4.07 -9.05 -12.76
N THR A 30 3.75 -8.78 -11.50
CA THR A 30 4.69 -8.05 -10.66
C THR A 30 5.25 -9.07 -9.71
N ASN A 31 6.58 -9.13 -9.65
CA ASN A 31 7.33 -9.86 -8.65
C ASN A 31 7.14 -9.22 -7.26
N MET A 32 5.89 -8.93 -6.86
CA MET A 32 5.51 -8.61 -5.50
C MET A 32 5.34 -9.96 -4.80
N SER A 33 6.48 -10.59 -4.49
CA SER A 33 6.52 -11.71 -3.56
C SER A 33 5.72 -11.31 -2.33
N PHE A 34 4.56 -11.95 -2.13
CA PHE A 34 3.82 -11.79 -0.90
C PHE A 34 4.77 -12.16 0.24
N PRO A 35 5.07 -11.23 1.17
CA PRO A 35 6.11 -11.48 2.15
C PRO A 35 5.71 -12.67 3.01
N ASP A 36 6.63 -13.62 3.22
CA ASP A 36 6.36 -14.76 4.10
C ASP A 36 6.14 -14.28 5.56
N ARG A 37 5.61 -15.14 6.43
CA ARG A 37 5.35 -14.83 7.84
C ARG A 37 6.58 -14.25 8.54
N ALA A 38 7.76 -14.81 8.29
CA ALA A 38 9.01 -14.32 8.88
C ALA A 38 9.37 -12.91 8.37
N GLN A 39 9.23 -12.66 7.06
CA GLN A 39 9.49 -11.36 6.45
C GLN A 39 8.51 -10.28 6.96
N ARG A 40 7.24 -10.63 7.13
CA ARG A 40 6.24 -9.73 7.74
C ARG A 40 6.62 -9.35 9.16
N LYS A 41 7.09 -10.31 9.96
CA LYS A 41 7.56 -10.03 11.33
C LYS A 41 8.71 -9.04 11.32
N THR A 42 9.75 -9.28 10.52
CA THR A 42 10.90 -8.36 10.40
C THR A 42 10.49 -6.96 9.94
N CYS A 43 9.53 -6.87 9.01
CA CYS A 43 8.97 -5.61 8.56
C CYS A 43 8.26 -4.86 9.70
N TRP A 44 7.43 -5.54 10.49
CA TRP A 44 6.76 -4.91 11.64
C TRP A 44 7.74 -4.52 12.75
N ASP A 45 8.74 -5.36 13.04
CA ASP A 45 9.76 -5.07 14.04
C ASP A 45 10.60 -3.83 13.64
N SER A 46 10.93 -3.68 12.36
CA SER A 46 11.66 -2.49 11.86
C SER A 46 10.78 -1.23 11.81
N ARG A 47 9.49 -1.37 11.50
CA ARG A 47 8.48 -0.30 11.60
C ARG A 47 8.39 0.24 13.02
N ASP A 48 8.25 -0.64 14.01
CA ASP A 48 8.02 -0.23 15.40
C ASP A 48 9.23 0.51 15.97
N ARG A 49 10.45 0.06 15.64
CA ARG A 49 11.69 0.79 15.97
C ARG A 49 11.75 2.18 15.32
N TYR A 50 11.29 2.30 14.07
CA TYR A 50 11.23 3.59 13.39
C TYR A 50 10.25 4.54 14.08
N TRP A 51 9.07 4.05 14.44
CA TRP A 51 8.05 4.84 15.14
C TRP A 51 8.49 5.26 16.54
N GLU A 52 9.12 4.36 17.30
CA GLU A 52 9.70 4.68 18.61
C GLU A 52 10.74 5.80 18.52
N CYS A 53 11.56 5.80 17.48
CA CYS A 53 12.51 6.89 17.21
C CYS A 53 11.77 8.22 16.95
N LEU A 54 10.74 8.22 16.09
CA LEU A 54 9.96 9.43 15.83
C LEU A 54 9.26 9.98 17.09
N ASP A 55 8.71 9.08 17.91
CA ASP A 55 8.01 9.44 19.15
C ASP A 55 9.00 10.04 20.18
N SER A 56 10.21 9.48 20.27
CA SER A 56 11.29 10.00 21.12
C SER A 56 11.72 11.41 20.74
N HIS A 57 11.63 11.76 19.45
CA HIS A 57 11.91 13.11 18.94
C HIS A 57 10.66 14.00 18.83
N ASN A 58 9.50 13.55 19.35
CA ASN A 58 8.21 14.24 19.32
C ASN A 58 7.78 14.68 17.90
N ILE A 59 8.12 13.87 16.89
CA ILE A 59 7.80 14.14 15.49
C ILE A 59 6.45 13.54 15.15
N LYS A 60 5.47 14.43 14.94
CA LYS A 60 4.08 14.07 14.63
C LYS A 60 3.76 13.98 13.14
N ASP A 61 4.71 14.37 12.28
CA ASP A 61 4.53 14.43 10.83
C ASP A 61 5.50 13.47 10.15
N SER A 62 4.97 12.51 9.40
CA SER A 62 5.76 11.53 8.65
C SER A 62 6.67 12.14 7.57
N SER A 63 6.43 13.38 7.14
CA SER A 63 7.28 14.10 6.18
C SER A 63 8.60 14.60 6.77
N ARG A 64 8.70 14.66 8.10
CA ARG A 64 9.90 15.10 8.81
C ARG A 64 10.62 13.90 9.39
N ILE A 65 11.83 13.63 8.93
CA ILE A 65 12.65 12.52 9.43
C ILE A 65 13.87 13.10 10.15
N PRO A 66 14.03 12.89 11.46
CA PRO A 66 15.25 13.26 12.18
C PRO A 66 16.48 12.58 11.59
N LYS A 67 17.63 13.22 11.69
CA LYS A 67 18.89 12.64 11.19
C LYS A 67 19.21 11.32 11.89
N GLU A 68 18.89 11.26 13.17
CA GLU A 68 19.04 10.12 14.07
C GLU A 68 18.18 8.92 13.63
N CYS A 69 16.97 9.18 13.12
CA CYS A 69 16.04 8.14 12.65
C CYS A 69 16.23 7.76 11.18
N THR A 70 17.10 8.46 10.44
CA THR A 70 17.27 8.26 8.99
C THR A 70 17.81 6.87 8.67
N GLU A 71 18.72 6.33 9.47
CA GLU A 71 19.26 4.99 9.23
C GLU A 71 18.22 3.90 9.52
N ILE A 72 17.43 4.08 10.59
CA ILE A 72 16.32 3.19 10.92
C ILE A 72 15.25 3.23 9.82
N ARG A 73 14.99 4.41 9.24
CA ARG A 73 14.09 4.57 8.10
C ARG A 73 14.52 3.73 6.89
N LYS A 74 15.81 3.76 6.54
CA LYS A 74 16.34 2.94 5.44
C LYS A 74 16.16 1.45 5.70
N ILE A 75 16.35 1.01 6.94
CA ILE A 75 16.13 -0.41 7.31
C ILE A 75 14.66 -0.78 7.16
N PHE A 76 13.74 0.08 7.60
CA PHE A 76 12.30 -0.11 7.44
C PHE A 76 11.89 -0.20 5.96
N GLU A 77 12.35 0.73 5.12
CA GLU A 77 12.07 0.73 3.68
C GLU A 77 12.64 -0.47 2.94
N LYS A 78 13.81 -0.98 3.35
CA LYS A 78 14.41 -2.20 2.78
C LYS A 78 13.71 -3.47 3.25
N SER A 79 13.21 -3.49 4.47
CA SER A 79 12.59 -4.69 5.09
C SER A 79 11.13 -4.88 4.68
N CYS A 80 10.46 -3.82 4.24
CA CYS A 80 9.04 -3.80 3.95
C CYS A 80 8.74 -3.58 2.46
N PRO A 81 7.63 -4.14 1.94
CA PRO A 81 7.13 -3.77 0.62
C PRO A 81 6.83 -2.26 0.55
N PRO A 82 7.16 -1.55 -0.55
CA PRO A 82 6.96 -0.10 -0.65
C PRO A 82 5.51 0.35 -0.40
N LYS A 83 4.54 -0.44 -0.87
CA LYS A 83 3.11 -0.18 -0.62
C LYS A 83 2.75 -0.23 0.87
N TRP A 84 3.41 -1.09 1.64
CA TRP A 84 3.17 -1.20 3.08
C TRP A 84 3.76 -0.01 3.82
N VAL A 85 4.97 0.42 3.44
CA VAL A 85 5.59 1.64 3.99
C VAL A 85 4.65 2.84 3.84
N THR A 86 4.16 3.10 2.61
CA THR A 86 3.22 4.20 2.37
C THR A 86 1.92 4.07 3.16
N HIS A 87 1.39 2.85 3.30
CA HIS A 87 0.19 2.61 4.10
C HIS A 87 0.43 2.89 5.59
N PHE A 88 1.56 2.43 6.13
CA PHE A 88 1.92 2.62 7.54
C PHE A 88 2.16 4.08 7.88
N ASP A 89 2.85 4.84 7.02
CA ASP A 89 3.08 6.28 7.22
C ASP A 89 1.74 7.03 7.33
N ARG A 90 0.84 6.82 6.36
CA ARG A 90 -0.51 7.43 6.37
C ARG A 90 -1.34 7.01 7.59
N LYS A 91 -1.22 5.75 7.99
CA LYS A 91 -1.93 5.21 9.14
C LYS A 91 -1.46 5.89 10.44
N ARG A 92 -0.15 6.04 10.63
CA ARG A 92 0.40 6.73 11.81
C ARG A 92 -0.09 8.17 11.89
N ASP A 93 -0.06 8.92 10.79
CA ASP A 93 -0.53 10.30 10.77
C ASP A 93 -2.02 10.41 11.14
N TYR A 94 -2.85 9.48 10.64
CA TYR A 94 -4.26 9.38 11.00
C TYR A 94 -4.47 9.04 12.48
N ASP A 95 -3.71 8.09 13.01
CA ASP A 95 -3.83 7.66 14.41
C ASP A 95 -3.42 8.80 15.37
N LEU A 96 -2.36 9.56 15.03
CA LEU A 96 -1.95 10.77 15.77
C LEU A 96 -2.99 11.88 15.69
N PHE A 97 -3.58 12.11 14.51
CA PHE A 97 -4.66 13.08 14.35
C PHE A 97 -5.89 12.69 15.18
N LYS A 98 -6.27 11.40 15.15
CA LYS A 98 -7.37 10.86 15.94
C LYS A 98 -7.12 11.05 17.44
N GLU A 99 -5.91 10.75 17.91
CA GLU A 99 -5.53 10.97 19.31
C GLU A 99 -5.62 12.45 19.69
N LYS A 100 -5.15 13.35 18.83
CA LYS A 100 -5.25 14.80 19.02
C LYS A 100 -6.70 15.26 19.16
N MET A 101 -7.58 14.81 18.26
CA MET A 101 -9.02 15.14 18.30
C MET A 101 -9.71 14.58 19.54
N GLN A 102 -9.31 13.39 20.01
CA GLN A 102 -9.85 12.82 21.24
C GLN A 102 -9.40 13.60 22.49
N LYS A 103 -8.19 14.16 22.50
CA LYS A 103 -7.65 14.93 23.63
C LYS A 103 -8.13 16.38 23.66
N GLU A 104 -8.13 17.06 22.51
CA GLU A 104 -8.44 18.48 22.41
C GLU A 104 -9.95 18.75 22.27
N GLY A 105 -10.74 17.72 21.99
CA GLY A 105 -12.17 17.85 21.73
C GLY A 105 -12.45 18.39 20.32
N PHE A 106 -13.72 18.37 19.92
CA PHE A 106 -14.16 18.92 18.65
C PHE A 106 -14.54 20.39 18.84
N GLU A 107 -13.80 21.30 18.22
CA GLU A 107 -14.23 22.70 18.13
C GLU A 107 -15.26 22.83 17.00
N PRO A 108 -16.54 23.14 17.29
CA PRO A 108 -17.51 23.40 16.26
C PRO A 108 -17.11 24.65 15.47
N ILE A 109 -17.13 24.53 14.14
CA ILE A 109 -16.96 25.66 13.24
C ILE A 109 -18.06 26.66 13.58
N LYS A 110 -17.70 27.83 14.09
CA LYS A 110 -18.66 28.93 14.24
C LYS A 110 -19.02 29.39 12.83
N GLU A 111 -20.23 29.08 12.39
CA GLU A 111 -20.81 29.70 11.20
C GLU A 111 -20.83 31.22 11.45
N THR A 112 -19.93 31.94 10.79
CA THR A 112 -20.00 33.40 10.73
C THR A 112 -21.24 33.76 9.92
N GLN A 113 -22.27 34.19 10.64
CA GLN A 113 -23.50 34.79 10.12
C GLN A 113 -23.25 36.22 9.63
#